data_AF-A0A2T0LMM6-F1
#
_entry.id   AF-A0A2T0LMM6-F1
#
_cell.length_a   1.000
_cell.length_b   1.000
_cell.length_c   1.000
_cell.angle_alpha   90.00
_cell.angle_beta   90.00
_cell.angle_gamma   90.00
#
_symmetry.space_group_name_H-M   'P 1'
#
loop_
_entity.id
_entity.type
_entity.pdbx_description
1 polymer ?
#
loop_
_entity_poly.entity_id
_entity_poly.type
_entity_poly.pdbx_seq_one_letter_code
_entity_poly.pdbx_strand_id
1 'polypeptide(L)'
;MNSTASPRPVPPEFPPVVYLPCTTHVSSPADAVVELRRTRDGRMALMVYSALDRLHYCCGDDQPWMVVPTPVLEDIRQAQPYDLILLDVIIPPEHRHAAQGAPDA
;
A
#
# COMPACT_ATOMS: atom_id res chain seq x y z
N MET A 1 -17.06 -24.57 -11.97
CA MET A 1 -17.47 -24.42 -10.56
C MET A 1 -16.82 -23.13 -10.06
N ASN A 2 -17.59 -22.05 -9.97
CA ASN A 2 -17.08 -20.71 -9.68
C ASN A 2 -16.68 -20.61 -8.21
N SER A 3 -15.41 -20.33 -7.93
CA SER A 3 -14.94 -19.99 -6.59
C SER A 3 -15.28 -18.53 -6.31
N THR A 4 -16.46 -18.28 -5.73
CA THR A 4 -16.76 -17.00 -5.07
C THR A 4 -15.98 -16.96 -3.76
N ALA A 5 -14.76 -16.44 -3.81
CA ALA A 5 -14.03 -16.08 -2.60
C ALA A 5 -14.76 -14.92 -1.93
N SER A 6 -15.54 -15.21 -0.88
CA SER A 6 -16.07 -14.18 0.01
C SER A 6 -14.93 -13.27 0.48
N PRO A 7 -15.14 -11.94 0.59
CA PRO A 7 -14.13 -11.07 1.18
C PRO A 7 -13.82 -11.60 2.58
N ARG A 8 -12.56 -11.99 2.83
CA ARG A 8 -12.18 -12.45 4.17
C ARG A 8 -12.37 -11.26 5.11
N PRO A 9 -13.14 -11.42 6.20
CA PRO A 9 -13.23 -10.37 7.21
C PRO A 9 -11.84 -10.08 7.74
N VAL A 10 -11.50 -8.79 7.83
CA VAL A 10 -10.26 -8.35 8.46
C VAL A 10 -10.27 -8.84 9.92
N PRO A 11 -9.17 -9.45 10.41
CA PRO A 11 -9.12 -9.94 11.78
C PRO A 11 -9.33 -8.77 12.76
N PRO A 12 -9.96 -8.99 13.93
CA PRO A 12 -10.23 -7.93 14.91
C PRO A 12 -8.96 -7.28 15.48
N GLU A 13 -7.81 -7.94 15.31
CA GLU A 13 -6.47 -7.47 15.69
C GLU A 13 -5.84 -6.56 14.64
N PHE A 14 -6.48 -6.43 13.47
CA PHE A 14 -6.00 -5.54 12.42
C PHE A 14 -6.23 -4.10 12.86
N PRO A 15 -5.23 -3.22 12.74
CA PRO A 15 -5.36 -1.84 13.19
C PRO A 15 -6.55 -1.17 12.47
N PRO A 16 -7.30 -0.29 13.15
CA PRO A 16 -8.50 0.33 12.57
C PRO A 16 -8.16 1.27 11.41
N VAL A 17 -6.95 1.81 11.42
CA VAL A 17 -6.36 2.63 10.37
C VAL A 17 -5.00 2.07 9.98
N VAL A 18 -4.65 2.24 8.73
CA VAL A 18 -3.35 1.83 8.18
C VAL A 18 -2.74 2.94 7.36
N TYR A 19 -1.42 2.91 7.27
CA TYR A 19 -0.62 3.85 6.51
C TYR A 19 -0.18 3.20 5.20
N LEU A 20 -0.46 3.86 4.09
CA LEU A 20 -0.11 3.41 2.75
C LEU A 20 0.95 4.34 2.18
N PRO A 21 2.09 3.82 1.69
CA PRO A 21 3.00 4.61 0.89
C PRO A 21 2.32 4.94 -0.45
N CYS A 22 2.47 6.18 -0.89
CA CYS A 22 1.98 6.66 -2.17
C CYS A 22 3.17 6.86 -3.11
N THR A 23 2.95 6.73 -4.42
CA THR A 23 4.00 7.04 -5.42
C THR A 23 4.09 8.54 -5.70
N THR A 24 3.02 9.28 -5.47
CA THR A 24 2.91 10.71 -5.75
C THR A 24 2.29 11.45 -4.56
N HIS A 25 2.78 12.67 -4.33
CA HIS A 25 2.16 13.58 -3.37
C HIS A 25 0.93 14.18 -4.03
N VAL A 26 -0.25 13.90 -3.48
CA VAL A 26 -1.52 14.40 -4.01
C VAL A 26 -2.27 15.15 -2.93
N SER A 27 -2.99 16.20 -3.32
CA SER A 27 -3.81 17.00 -2.40
C SER A 27 -5.13 16.31 -2.04
N SER A 28 -5.54 15.30 -2.81
CA SER A 28 -6.78 14.56 -2.64
C SER A 28 -6.49 13.06 -2.53
N PRO A 29 -7.02 12.35 -1.52
CA PRO A 29 -6.81 10.92 -1.35
C PRO A 29 -7.42 10.09 -2.49
N ALA A 30 -8.37 10.62 -3.26
CA ALA A 30 -8.96 9.94 -4.41
C ALA A 30 -7.99 9.85 -5.60
N ASP A 31 -7.04 10.78 -5.70
CA ASP A 31 -6.01 10.81 -6.74
C ASP A 31 -4.72 10.10 -6.29
N ALA A 32 -4.69 9.61 -5.04
CA ALA A 32 -3.51 9.00 -4.46
C ALA A 32 -3.28 7.64 -5.08
N VAL A 33 -2.12 7.49 -5.75
CA VAL A 33 -1.69 6.21 -6.26
C VAL A 33 -0.91 5.50 -5.16
N VAL A 34 -1.53 4.48 -4.58
CA VAL A 34 -0.92 3.63 -3.56
C VAL A 34 0.18 2.77 -4.18
N GLU A 35 1.26 2.56 -3.43
CA GLU A 35 2.39 1.79 -3.94
C GLU A 35 2.10 0.29 -3.90
N LEU A 36 1.87 -0.26 -5.08
CA LEU A 36 1.73 -1.69 -5.32
C LEU A 36 3.04 -2.27 -5.84
N ARG A 37 3.46 -3.38 -5.26
CA ARG A 37 4.65 -4.11 -5.73
C ARG A 37 4.28 -5.46 -6.29
N ARG A 38 4.87 -5.79 -7.44
CA ARG A 38 4.84 -7.16 -7.95
C ARG A 38 5.81 -8.02 -7.17
N THR A 39 5.30 -9.07 -6.54
CA THR A 39 6.10 -10.10 -5.88
C THR A 39 6.87 -10.95 -6.90
N ARG A 40 7.89 -11.68 -6.44
CA ARG A 40 8.66 -12.62 -7.29
C ARG A 40 7.78 -13.71 -7.90
N ASP A 41 6.70 -14.08 -7.20
CA ASP A 41 5.67 -15.01 -7.67
C ASP A 41 4.70 -14.40 -8.70
N GLY A 42 4.88 -13.13 -9.08
CA GLY A 42 4.08 -12.45 -10.11
C GLY A 42 2.80 -11.79 -9.59
N ARG A 43 2.46 -11.99 -8.32
CA ARG A 43 1.27 -11.42 -7.65
C ARG A 43 1.46 -9.96 -7.29
N MET A 44 0.39 -9.17 -7.31
CA MET A 44 0.40 -7.76 -6.90
C MET A 44 0.16 -7.65 -5.39
N ALA A 45 1.12 -7.06 -4.69
CA ALA A 45 1.09 -6.84 -3.25
C ALA A 45 0.88 -5.37 -2.92
N LEU A 46 -0.14 -5.08 -2.11
CA LEU A 46 -0.33 -3.75 -1.52
C LEU A 46 0.57 -3.61 -0.27
N MET A 47 1.38 -2.57 -0.26
CA MET A 47 2.21 -2.23 0.90
C MET A 47 1.35 -1.49 1.92
N VAL A 48 1.34 -1.98 3.16
CA VAL A 48 0.53 -1.42 4.25
C VAL A 48 1.37 -1.37 5.52
N TYR A 49 1.23 -0.31 6.31
CA TYR A 49 1.94 -0.17 7.57
C TYR A 49 0.96 0.08 8.71
N SER A 50 1.22 -0.55 9.86
CA SER A 50 0.40 -0.37 11.06
C SER A 50 0.69 0.95 11.77
N ALA A 51 1.86 1.55 11.52
CA ALA A 51 2.27 2.79 12.14
C ALA A 51 3.11 3.66 11.18
N LEU A 52 3.01 4.97 11.38
CA LEU A 52 3.74 5.96 10.58
C LEU A 52 5.26 5.84 10.75
N ASP A 53 5.75 5.62 11.97
CA ASP A 53 7.18 5.41 12.26
C ASP A 53 7.75 4.22 11.46
N ARG A 54 6.99 3.12 11.36
CA ARG A 54 7.39 1.95 10.56
C ARG A 54 7.43 2.27 9.08
N LEU A 55 6.49 3.07 8.57
CA LEU A 55 6.51 3.54 7.19
C LEU A 55 7.76 4.36 6.92
N HIS A 56 8.10 5.33 7.76
CA HIS A 56 9.31 6.14 7.62
C HIS A 56 10.58 5.29 7.70
N TYR A 57 10.65 4.35 8.64
CA TYR A 57 11.77 3.42 8.74
C TYR A 57 11.93 2.52 7.49
N CYS A 58 10.82 2.09 6.90
CA CYS A 58 10.83 1.17 5.76
C CYS A 58 11.01 1.87 4.41
N CYS A 59 10.36 3.02 4.19
CA CYS A 59 10.34 3.76 2.93
C CYS A 59 11.28 4.98 2.92
N GLY A 60 11.56 5.58 4.07
CA GLY A 60 12.28 6.86 4.20
C GLY A 60 11.36 8.01 4.63
N ASP A 61 11.94 9.06 5.22
CA ASP A 61 11.20 10.20 5.76
C ASP A 61 10.47 11.04 4.69
N ASP A 62 11.04 11.14 3.47
CA ASP A 62 10.48 11.91 2.36
C ASP A 62 9.38 11.19 1.56
N GLN A 63 9.08 9.92 1.87
CA GLN A 63 8.07 9.17 1.13
C GLN A 63 6.68 9.77 1.36
N PRO A 64 5.92 10.14 0.30
CA PRO A 64 4.52 10.52 0.46
C PRO A 64 3.71 9.33 0.97
N TRP A 65 2.83 9.57 1.93
CA TRP A 65 1.99 8.54 2.54
C TRP A 65 0.58 9.07 2.78
N MET A 66 -0.37 8.15 2.89
CA MET A 66 -1.73 8.44 3.30
C MET A 66 -2.16 7.48 4.41
N VAL A 67 -3.05 7.95 5.28
CA VAL A 67 -3.71 7.10 6.27
C VAL A 67 -5.13 6.82 5.79
N VAL A 68 -5.52 5.55 5.80
CA VAL A 68 -6.88 5.13 5.45
C VAL A 68 -7.46 4.21 6.52
N PRO A 69 -8.77 4.23 6.73
CA PRO A 69 -9.44 3.19 7.50
C PRO A 69 -9.24 1.83 6.83
N THR A 70 -9.02 0.79 7.61
CA THR A 70 -8.95 -0.59 7.11
C THR A 70 -10.12 -1.01 6.20
N PRO A 71 -11.39 -0.61 6.42
CA PRO A 71 -12.46 -0.95 5.48
C PRO A 71 -12.27 -0.33 4.08
N VAL A 72 -11.56 0.80 3.96
CA VAL A 72 -11.27 1.45 2.65
C VAL A 72 -10.30 0.64 1.81
N LEU A 73 -9.53 -0.30 2.42
CA LEU A 73 -8.68 -1.21 1.65
C LEU A 73 -9.48 -2.06 0.66
N GLU A 74 -10.75 -2.35 0.97
CA GLU A 74 -11.64 -3.07 0.07
C GLU A 74 -12.02 -2.20 -1.13
N ASP A 75 -12.35 -0.92 -0.94
CA ASP A 75 -12.58 0.03 -2.03
C ASP A 75 -11.34 0.18 -2.92
N ILE A 76 -10.16 0.27 -2.32
CA ILE A 76 -8.88 0.28 -3.06
C ILE A 76 -8.71 -1.00 -3.87
N ARG A 77 -9.10 -2.17 -3.33
CA ARG A 77 -9.04 -3.45 -4.04
C ARG A 77 -9.97 -3.48 -5.25
N GLN A 78 -11.14 -2.86 -5.15
CA GLN A 78 -12.09 -2.76 -6.25
C GLN A 78 -11.58 -1.81 -7.35
N ALA A 79 -10.96 -0.70 -6.97
CA ALA A 79 -10.37 0.25 -7.91
C ALA A 79 -9.09 -0.30 -8.57
N GLN A 80 -8.23 -0.96 -7.78
CA GLN A 80 -6.97 -1.52 -8.21
C GLN A 80 -6.77 -2.92 -7.60
N PRO A 81 -6.99 -4.00 -8.38
CA PRO A 81 -6.95 -5.35 -7.85
C PRO A 81 -5.53 -5.73 -7.41
N TYR A 82 -5.43 -6.19 -6.16
CA TYR A 82 -4.23 -6.75 -5.57
C TYR A 82 -4.52 -8.14 -5.00
N ASP A 83 -3.52 -9.00 -5.01
CA ASP A 83 -3.62 -10.41 -4.60
C ASP A 83 -3.32 -10.60 -3.11
N LEU A 84 -2.46 -9.75 -2.54
CA LEU A 84 -2.02 -9.85 -1.15
C LEU A 84 -1.67 -8.49 -0.56
N ILE A 85 -1.66 -8.43 0.77
CA ILE A 85 -1.24 -7.28 1.56
C ILE A 85 0.06 -7.64 2.27
N LEU A 86 1.06 -6.77 2.14
CA LEU A 86 2.32 -6.85 2.86
C LEU A 86 2.28 -5.83 4.00
N LEU A 87 2.02 -6.32 5.20
CA LEU A 87 1.97 -5.49 6.41
C LEU A 87 3.37 -5.33 7.01
N ASP A 88 3.80 -4.09 7.17
CA ASP A 88 5.03 -3.69 7.83
C ASP A 88 6.30 -4.41 7.34
N VAL A 89 6.39 -4.58 6.02
CA VAL A 89 7.53 -5.19 5.36
C VAL A 89 8.58 -4.12 5.08
N ILE A 90 9.81 -4.37 5.54
CA ILE A 90 10.96 -3.53 5.24
C ILE A 90 11.30 -3.69 3.76
N ILE A 91 11.20 -2.59 3.00
CA ILE A 91 11.66 -2.55 1.61
C ILE A 91 13.19 -2.37 1.64
N PRO A 92 13.96 -3.26 1.00
CA PRO A 92 15.40 -3.10 0.86
C PRO A 92 15.73 -1.75 0.20
N PRO A 93 16.80 -1.05 0.62
CA PRO A 93 17.12 0.27 0.09
C PRO A 93 17.25 0.31 -1.43
N GLU A 94 17.79 -0.74 -2.05
CA GLU A 94 17.90 -0.93 -3.50
C GLU A 94 16.55 -0.99 -4.24
N HIS A 95 15.47 -1.28 -3.52
CA HIS A 95 14.12 -1.36 -4.04
C HIS A 95 13.24 -0.20 -3.60
N ARG A 96 13.73 0.73 -2.75
CA ARG A 96 12.97 1.92 -2.37
C ARG A 96 12.82 2.79 -3.60
N HIS A 97 11.57 3.03 -4.01
CA HIS A 97 11.29 4.15 -4.90
C HIS A 97 11.44 5.40 -4.03
N ALA A 98 12.64 5.96 -3.95
CA ALA A 98 12.73 7.41 -3.76
C ALA A 98 11.81 7.98 -4.81
N ALA A 99 10.74 8.66 -4.38
CA ALA A 99 9.68 9.20 -5.21
C ALA A 99 10.24 9.45 -6.61
N GLN A 100 9.72 8.74 -7.63
CA GLN A 100 10.11 9.04 -9.00
C GLN A 100 9.67 10.48 -9.24
N GLY A 101 10.55 11.44 -8.93
CA GLY A 101 10.57 12.72 -9.58
C GLY A 101 10.49 12.39 -11.05
N ALA A 102 9.49 12.97 -11.71
CA ALA A 102 9.28 12.84 -13.13
C ALA A 102 10.63 12.77 -13.86
N PRO A 103 10.84 11.86 -14.82
CA PRO A 103 11.93 12.05 -15.75
C PRO A 103 11.66 13.40 -16.43
N ASP A 104 12.48 14.39 -16.10
CA ASP A 104 12.64 15.61 -16.87
C ASP A 104 13.03 15.18 -18.29
N ALA A 105 12.07 15.26 -19.23
CA ALA A 105 12.25 14.98 -20.65
C ALA A 105 11.26 15.81 -21.47
#